data_AF-A0A7W0LBB9-F1
#
_entry.id   AF-A0A7W0LBB9-F1
#
_cell.length_a   1.000
_cell.length_b   1.000
_cell.length_c   1.000
_cell.angle_alpha   90.00
_cell.angle_beta   90.00
_cell.angle_gamma   90.00
#
_symmetry.space_group_name_H-M   'P 1'
#
loop_
_entity.id
_entity.type
_entity.pdbx_description
1 polymer ?
#
loop_
_entity_poly.entity_id
_entity_poly.type
_entity_poly.pdbx_seq_one_letter_code
_entity_poly.pdbx_strand_id
1 'polypeptide(L)'
;MPEQHSEDPPGARREWWIAAALVAGVIVCRSAIFVFWERSHFDSDQAITGLMAKHLAEGRAFPVFWYGQSYMLAVESWLAVPLFVLFGASVTALKLPLLGINLAIGLLLLRGFVRDLGLRPLTAVLPTLFFALPAAGTSARLLEANGGNVEPFLYVLLIWSLRSRALLCGIVFGLGFLHREFTLYGLLALLAIEALCGELFTTAGARRRMITIASGAGVWLFVQWIKQFSSGAGPGTSLADVYRPQDNISALAARVCIDPQTVAAGFYKLATEHWPVLFGTLPEPLRDFGVRTAVSQGAPWSGLLLGVIVLISLTGLLRARRLAGAGFSAFLVLTALFSIGGYVIGRCGAIDFYFMRYELLSILGIAGLGGWFLRVERAPRWRQGWIALAVLWFILVAIPHVKLYDEYLRHPPEDVRRTLIAHLDARGARYGESHYWIAYAITFLTDERIVMKSEDFVRIREYERIVDAHPGEVWRVSREACGEEIMPRLYVCKR
;
A
#
# COMPACT_ATOMS: atom_id res chain seq x y z
N MET A 1 14.93 4.27 -43.94
CA MET A 1 14.64 2.82 -43.92
C MET A 1 13.31 2.67 -43.19
N PRO A 2 12.23 2.20 -43.83
CA PRO A 2 10.91 2.23 -43.23
C PRO A 2 10.82 1.24 -42.06
N GLU A 3 10.20 1.65 -40.96
CA GLU A 3 9.90 0.82 -39.79
C GLU A 3 9.04 -0.39 -40.23
N GLN A 4 9.63 -1.59 -40.18
CA GLN A 4 8.86 -2.83 -40.22
C GLN A 4 8.05 -2.91 -38.92
N HIS A 5 6.77 -2.56 -38.99
CA HIS A 5 5.79 -3.01 -38.00
C HIS A 5 5.72 -4.54 -38.07
N SER A 6 6.47 -5.22 -37.19
CA SER A 6 6.28 -6.64 -36.95
C SER A 6 4.89 -6.82 -36.36
N GLU A 7 3.92 -7.23 -37.17
CA GLU A 7 2.63 -7.70 -36.67
C GLU A 7 2.91 -8.88 -35.74
N ASP A 8 2.61 -8.70 -34.44
CA ASP A 8 2.70 -9.78 -33.46
C ASP A 8 1.86 -10.96 -33.94
N PRO A 9 2.37 -12.21 -33.86
CA PRO A 9 1.62 -13.37 -34.31
C PRO A 9 0.26 -13.43 -33.59
N PRO A 10 -0.84 -13.79 -34.28
CA PRO A 10 -2.21 -13.70 -33.74
C PRO A 10 -2.40 -14.45 -32.40
N GLY A 11 -1.58 -15.46 -32.11
CA GLY A 11 -1.55 -16.16 -30.82
C GLY A 11 -1.05 -15.31 -29.64
N ALA A 12 -0.12 -14.38 -29.86
CA ALA A 12 0.45 -13.55 -28.79
C ALA A 12 -0.57 -12.57 -28.20
N ARG A 13 -1.45 -12.01 -29.04
CA ARG A 13 -2.52 -11.11 -28.60
C ARG A 13 -3.57 -11.83 -27.76
N ARG A 14 -3.96 -13.05 -28.15
CA ARG A 14 -4.88 -13.88 -27.36
C ARG A 14 -4.25 -14.28 -26.03
N GLU A 15 -2.99 -14.72 -26.05
CA GLU A 15 -2.24 -15.11 -24.85
C GLU A 15 -2.14 -13.94 -23.84
N TRP A 16 -1.91 -12.71 -24.33
CA TRP A 16 -1.91 -11.50 -23.51
C TRP A 16 -3.24 -11.28 -22.76
N TRP A 17 -4.37 -11.33 -23.45
CA TRP A 17 -5.68 -11.10 -22.81
C TRP A 17 -6.02 -12.16 -21.77
N ILE A 18 -5.65 -13.42 -22.02
CA ILE A 18 -5.80 -14.49 -21.03
C ILE A 18 -4.94 -14.19 -19.80
N ALA A 19 -3.65 -13.87 -19.98
CA ALA A 19 -2.75 -13.54 -18.87
C ALA A 19 -3.24 -12.32 -18.07
N ALA A 20 -3.70 -11.26 -18.76
CA ALA A 20 -4.24 -10.06 -18.13
C ALA A 20 -5.54 -10.36 -17.34
N ALA A 21 -6.44 -11.16 -17.91
CA ALA A 21 -7.67 -11.59 -17.23
C ALA A 21 -7.38 -12.47 -16.00
N LEU A 22 -6.38 -13.35 -16.07
CA LEU A 22 -5.94 -14.16 -14.93
C LEU A 22 -5.39 -13.27 -13.80
N VAL A 23 -4.47 -12.35 -14.11
CA VAL A 23 -3.91 -11.42 -13.11
C VAL A 23 -4.99 -10.54 -12.50
N ALA A 24 -5.87 -9.96 -13.33
CA ALA A 24 -6.97 -9.13 -12.85
C ALA A 24 -7.96 -9.93 -11.99
N GLY A 25 -8.37 -11.12 -12.45
CA GLY A 25 -9.28 -12.00 -11.73
C GLY A 25 -8.72 -12.41 -10.36
N VAL A 26 -7.44 -12.78 -10.29
CA VAL A 26 -6.76 -13.09 -9.03
C VAL A 26 -6.78 -11.89 -8.08
N ILE A 27 -6.44 -10.69 -8.56
CA ILE A 27 -6.44 -9.46 -7.76
C ILE A 27 -7.84 -9.13 -7.24
N VAL A 28 -8.87 -9.21 -8.10
CA VAL A 28 -10.25 -8.96 -7.69
C VAL A 28 -10.67 -9.98 -6.62
N CYS A 29 -10.45 -11.27 -6.87
CA CYS A 29 -10.82 -12.33 -5.93
C CYS A 29 -10.12 -12.17 -4.57
N ARG A 30 -8.80 -11.97 -4.53
CA ARG A 30 -8.09 -11.81 -3.24
C ARG A 30 -8.38 -10.49 -2.51
N SER A 31 -9.00 -9.52 -3.20
CA SER A 31 -9.33 -8.20 -2.63
C SER A 31 -10.78 -8.08 -2.19
N ALA A 32 -11.69 -8.91 -2.71
CA ALA A 32 -13.12 -8.66 -2.61
C ALA A 32 -13.62 -8.59 -1.16
N ILE A 33 -13.15 -9.46 -0.27
CA ILE A 33 -13.52 -9.43 1.15
C ILE A 33 -13.17 -8.08 1.77
N PHE A 34 -11.95 -7.60 1.56
CA PHE A 34 -11.45 -6.35 2.15
C PHE A 34 -12.11 -5.09 1.59
N VAL A 35 -12.73 -5.16 0.41
CA VAL A 35 -13.39 -4.03 -0.28
C VAL A 35 -14.90 -4.02 -0.06
N PHE A 36 -15.55 -5.18 -0.16
CA PHE A 36 -17.02 -5.29 -0.19
C PHE A 36 -17.64 -5.71 1.15
N TRP A 37 -16.86 -6.29 2.07
CA TRP A 37 -17.31 -6.51 3.44
C TRP A 37 -16.72 -5.43 4.35
N GLU A 38 -17.52 -4.39 4.62
CA GLU A 38 -17.17 -3.27 5.50
C GLU A 38 -16.53 -3.70 6.83
N ARG A 39 -17.10 -4.75 7.45
CA ARG A 39 -16.66 -5.27 8.74
C ARG A 39 -15.29 -5.95 8.73
N SER A 40 -14.76 -6.25 7.54
CA SER A 40 -13.60 -7.13 7.42
C SER A 40 -12.31 -6.51 7.93
N HIS A 41 -12.03 -5.30 7.48
CA HIS A 41 -10.78 -4.61 7.78
C HIS A 41 -10.98 -3.11 7.59
N PHE A 42 -11.41 -2.43 8.65
CA PHE A 42 -11.66 -0.99 8.65
C PHE A 42 -11.42 -0.40 10.05
N ASP A 43 -10.58 0.63 10.10
CA ASP A 43 -10.11 1.31 11.30
C ASP A 43 -10.26 2.84 11.21
N SER A 44 -9.83 3.55 12.26
CA SER A 44 -9.94 5.01 12.32
C SER A 44 -8.98 5.76 11.41
N ASP A 45 -7.83 5.18 11.05
CA ASP A 45 -6.94 5.81 10.06
C ASP A 45 -7.64 5.82 8.69
N GLN A 46 -8.26 4.70 8.32
CA GLN A 46 -9.08 4.59 7.11
C GLN A 46 -10.31 5.48 7.17
N ALA A 47 -10.96 5.57 8.33
CA ALA A 47 -12.10 6.46 8.54
C ALA A 47 -11.75 7.93 8.36
N ILE A 48 -10.58 8.38 8.83
CA ILE A 48 -10.12 9.75 8.57
C ILE A 48 -9.92 10.00 7.08
N THR A 49 -9.29 9.07 6.35
CA THR A 49 -9.13 9.20 4.90
C THR A 49 -10.49 9.29 4.20
N GLY A 50 -11.48 8.52 4.67
CA GLY A 50 -12.87 8.60 4.22
C GLY A 50 -13.56 9.92 4.56
N LEU A 51 -13.44 10.40 5.81
CA LEU A 51 -14.01 11.68 6.24
C LEU A 51 -13.40 12.86 5.48
N MET A 52 -12.10 12.84 5.22
CA MET A 52 -11.45 13.81 4.34
C MET A 52 -12.07 13.83 2.93
N ALA A 53 -12.32 12.66 2.35
CA ALA A 53 -12.97 12.54 1.04
C ALA A 53 -14.40 13.09 1.08
N LYS A 54 -15.14 12.78 2.15
CA LYS A 54 -16.50 13.29 2.37
C LYS A 54 -16.51 14.81 2.47
N HIS A 55 -15.68 15.39 3.33
CA HIS A 55 -15.60 16.84 3.53
C HIS A 55 -15.21 17.58 2.25
N LEU A 56 -14.35 16.97 1.43
CA LEU A 56 -13.98 17.49 0.12
C LEU A 56 -15.13 17.38 -0.89
N ALA A 57 -15.83 16.25 -0.93
CA ALA A 57 -17.00 16.05 -1.78
C ALA A 57 -18.14 17.03 -1.47
N GLU A 58 -18.30 17.42 -0.20
CA GLU A 58 -19.28 18.42 0.26
C GLU A 58 -18.79 19.87 0.12
N GLY A 59 -17.54 20.09 -0.31
CA GLY A 59 -16.95 21.43 -0.42
C GLY A 59 -16.67 22.12 0.93
N ARG A 60 -16.68 21.38 2.05
CA ARG A 60 -16.40 21.90 3.40
C ARG A 60 -14.91 21.99 3.74
N ALA A 61 -14.06 21.23 3.04
CA ALA A 61 -12.63 21.23 3.25
C ALA A 61 -11.84 21.02 1.95
N PHE A 62 -10.58 21.44 1.96
CA PHE A 62 -9.62 21.23 0.88
C PHE A 62 -8.35 20.56 1.44
N PRO A 63 -8.36 19.24 1.68
CA PRO A 63 -7.19 18.54 2.23
C PRO A 63 -6.13 18.33 1.15
N VAL A 64 -5.06 19.12 1.16
CA VAL A 64 -3.86 18.84 0.35
C VAL A 64 -3.07 17.69 0.99
N PHE A 65 -2.96 17.74 2.31
CA PHE A 65 -2.28 16.74 3.13
C PHE A 65 -3.28 15.97 3.99
N TRP A 66 -2.87 14.79 4.44
CA TRP A 66 -3.64 13.99 5.37
C TRP A 66 -3.84 14.71 6.71
N TYR A 67 -5.06 14.64 7.27
CA TYR A 67 -5.42 15.44 8.43
C TYR A 67 -4.48 15.24 9.64
N GLY A 68 -4.12 16.34 10.29
CA GLY A 68 -3.15 16.40 11.38
C GLY A 68 -1.70 16.16 10.92
N GLN A 69 -1.41 16.24 9.62
CA GLN A 69 -0.06 16.17 9.07
C GLN A 69 0.10 17.21 7.96
N SER A 70 1.35 17.54 7.63
CA SER A 70 1.67 18.53 6.60
C SER A 70 2.73 18.07 5.60
N TYR A 71 2.92 16.74 5.51
CA TYR A 71 3.97 16.11 4.71
C TYR A 71 3.50 14.96 3.80
N MET A 72 2.35 14.35 4.06
CA MET A 72 1.80 13.24 3.27
C MET A 72 0.57 13.70 2.50
N LEU A 73 0.60 13.65 1.17
CA LEU A 73 -0.53 14.05 0.33
C LEU A 73 -1.77 13.19 0.57
N ALA A 74 -2.96 13.81 0.50
CA ALA A 74 -4.26 13.17 0.69
C ALA A 74 -4.78 12.39 -0.55
N VAL A 75 -3.88 11.78 -1.33
CA VAL A 75 -4.21 11.27 -2.69
C VAL A 75 -5.39 10.30 -2.68
N GLU A 76 -5.43 9.38 -1.73
CA GLU A 76 -6.52 8.39 -1.62
C GLU A 76 -7.90 9.06 -1.41
N SER A 77 -7.95 10.10 -0.57
CA SER A 77 -9.19 10.87 -0.36
C SER A 77 -9.66 11.54 -1.64
N TRP A 78 -8.74 12.16 -2.39
CA TRP A 78 -9.05 12.78 -3.68
C TRP A 78 -9.57 11.78 -4.71
N LEU A 79 -9.02 10.57 -4.74
CA LEU A 79 -9.49 9.50 -5.63
C LEU A 79 -10.87 8.97 -5.23
N ALA A 80 -11.23 9.02 -3.94
CA ALA A 80 -12.51 8.57 -3.43
C ALA A 80 -13.65 9.59 -3.67
N VAL A 81 -13.36 10.89 -3.74
CA VAL A 81 -14.37 11.97 -3.97
C VAL A 81 -15.37 11.66 -5.08
N PRO A 82 -14.97 11.34 -6.33
CA PRO A 82 -15.94 11.10 -7.40
C PRO A 82 -16.87 9.92 -7.08
N LEU A 83 -16.39 8.90 -6.36
CA LEU A 83 -17.22 7.76 -5.95
C LEU A 83 -18.15 8.14 -4.80
N PHE A 84 -17.72 9.00 -3.89
CA PHE A 84 -18.57 9.50 -2.80
C PHE A 84 -19.70 10.38 -3.33
N VAL A 85 -19.43 11.22 -4.34
CA VAL A 85 -20.46 12.03 -5.01
C VAL A 85 -21.49 11.15 -5.71
N LEU A 86 -21.07 10.05 -6.35
CA LEU A 86 -21.94 9.18 -7.13
C LEU A 86 -22.70 8.14 -6.29
N PHE A 87 -22.08 7.60 -5.24
CA PHE A 87 -22.58 6.43 -4.50
C PHE A 87 -22.74 6.66 -2.99
N GLY A 88 -22.37 7.84 -2.48
CA GLY A 88 -22.34 8.15 -1.06
C GLY A 88 -21.06 7.68 -0.35
N ALA A 89 -20.82 8.22 0.84
CA ALA A 89 -19.68 7.83 1.68
C ALA A 89 -19.86 6.40 2.19
N SER A 90 -18.93 5.51 1.83
CA SER A 90 -18.92 4.13 2.30
C SER A 90 -17.51 3.55 2.26
N VAL A 91 -17.27 2.47 3.02
CA VAL A 91 -15.98 1.77 3.01
C VAL A 91 -15.66 1.21 1.62
N THR A 92 -16.67 0.70 0.91
CA THR A 92 -16.48 0.20 -0.46
C THR A 92 -16.09 1.33 -1.42
N ALA A 93 -16.80 2.45 -1.41
CA ALA A 93 -16.46 3.59 -2.25
C ALA A 93 -15.04 4.13 -1.95
N LEU A 94 -14.60 4.06 -0.69
CA LEU A 94 -13.26 4.47 -0.27
C LEU A 94 -12.17 3.52 -0.79
N LYS A 95 -12.44 2.22 -0.84
CA LYS A 95 -11.45 1.19 -1.22
C LYS A 95 -11.42 0.83 -2.71
N LEU A 96 -12.46 1.17 -3.47
CA LEU A 96 -12.49 0.94 -4.92
C LEU A 96 -11.31 1.58 -5.67
N PRO A 97 -10.85 2.81 -5.36
CA PRO A 97 -9.64 3.37 -5.97
C PRO A 97 -8.39 2.53 -5.68
N LEU A 98 -8.25 2.02 -4.46
CA LEU A 98 -7.13 1.15 -4.08
C LEU A 98 -7.16 -0.17 -4.85
N LEU A 99 -8.33 -0.76 -5.06
CA LEU A 99 -8.50 -1.92 -5.94
C LEU A 99 -8.07 -1.59 -7.38
N GLY A 100 -8.47 -0.41 -7.89
CA GLY A 100 -8.02 0.08 -9.21
C GLY A 100 -6.50 0.22 -9.31
N ILE A 101 -5.85 0.74 -8.26
CA ILE A 101 -4.40 0.86 -8.19
C ILE A 101 -3.73 -0.53 -8.17
N ASN A 102 -4.25 -1.48 -7.37
CA ASN A 102 -3.78 -2.87 -7.36
C ASN A 102 -3.85 -3.49 -8.77
N LEU A 103 -4.97 -3.32 -9.48
CA LEU A 103 -5.13 -3.80 -10.86
C LEU A 103 -4.11 -3.15 -11.81
N ALA A 104 -3.92 -1.84 -11.73
CA ALA A 104 -2.95 -1.13 -12.54
C ALA A 104 -1.53 -1.66 -12.32
N ILE A 105 -1.12 -1.89 -11.07
CA ILE A 105 0.20 -2.44 -10.73
C ILE A 105 0.38 -3.84 -11.31
N GLY A 106 -0.59 -4.74 -11.11
CA GLY A 106 -0.53 -6.10 -11.64
C GLY A 106 -0.40 -6.13 -13.17
N LEU A 107 -1.15 -5.27 -13.86
CA LEU A 107 -1.09 -5.16 -15.32
C LEU A 107 0.20 -4.49 -15.81
N LEU A 108 0.74 -3.51 -15.08
CA LEU A 108 2.03 -2.88 -15.40
C LEU A 108 3.20 -3.84 -15.20
N LEU A 109 3.18 -4.66 -14.14
CA LEU A 109 4.15 -5.74 -13.93
C LEU A 109 4.09 -6.76 -15.05
N LEU A 110 2.90 -7.27 -15.38
CA LEU A 110 2.71 -8.20 -16.48
C LEU A 110 3.22 -7.61 -17.80
N ARG A 111 2.88 -6.35 -18.09
CA ARG A 111 3.33 -5.63 -19.28
C ARG A 111 4.85 -5.49 -19.30
N GLY A 112 5.48 -5.12 -18.20
CA GLY A 112 6.94 -4.98 -18.11
C GLY A 112 7.66 -6.31 -18.32
N PHE A 113 7.16 -7.39 -17.71
CA PHE A 113 7.70 -8.73 -17.93
C PHE A 113 7.55 -9.23 -19.38
N VAL A 114 6.47 -8.87 -20.06
CA VAL A 114 6.26 -9.23 -21.47
C VAL A 114 7.09 -8.34 -22.40
N ARG A 115 6.97 -7.01 -22.28
CA ARG A 115 7.54 -6.06 -23.24
C ARG A 115 9.00 -5.73 -22.98
N ASP A 116 9.38 -5.44 -21.74
CA ASP A 116 10.75 -5.03 -21.42
C ASP A 116 11.67 -6.25 -21.20
N LEU A 117 11.13 -7.34 -20.64
CA LEU A 117 11.91 -8.56 -20.36
C LEU A 117 11.79 -9.63 -21.46
N GLY A 118 10.71 -9.63 -22.25
CA GLY A 118 10.51 -10.57 -23.35
C GLY A 118 10.00 -11.95 -22.93
N LEU A 119 9.30 -12.05 -21.79
CA LEU A 119 8.64 -13.30 -21.39
C LEU A 119 7.34 -13.50 -22.18
N ARG A 120 6.99 -14.76 -22.44
CA ARG A 120 5.65 -15.11 -22.94
C ARG A 120 4.58 -14.67 -21.93
N PRO A 121 3.42 -14.14 -22.37
CA PRO A 121 2.42 -13.60 -21.44
C PRO A 121 1.99 -14.58 -20.34
N LEU A 122 1.74 -15.85 -20.64
CA LEU A 122 1.37 -16.82 -19.60
C LEU A 122 2.51 -17.16 -18.64
N THR A 123 3.76 -17.13 -19.13
CA THR A 123 4.93 -17.30 -18.25
C THR A 123 5.10 -16.10 -17.33
N ALA A 124 4.82 -14.88 -17.82
CA ALA A 124 4.93 -13.64 -17.06
C ALA A 124 3.90 -13.53 -15.92
N VAL A 125 2.83 -14.33 -15.94
CA VAL A 125 1.87 -14.43 -14.82
C VAL A 125 2.58 -14.86 -13.53
N LEU A 126 3.46 -15.86 -13.59
CA LEU A 126 4.12 -16.40 -12.38
C LEU A 126 4.90 -15.37 -11.55
N PRO A 127 5.84 -14.59 -12.12
CA PRO A 127 6.50 -13.53 -11.35
C PRO A 127 5.53 -12.41 -10.96
N THR A 128 4.48 -12.14 -11.75
CA THR A 128 3.44 -11.15 -11.41
C THR A 128 2.61 -11.59 -10.19
N LEU A 129 2.41 -12.90 -10.01
CA LEU A 129 1.63 -13.45 -8.89
C LEU A 129 2.21 -13.13 -7.51
N PHE A 130 3.51 -12.85 -7.38
CA PHE A 130 4.07 -12.39 -6.10
C PHE A 130 3.42 -11.10 -5.60
N PHE A 131 2.97 -10.23 -6.50
CA PHE A 131 2.16 -9.05 -6.18
C PHE A 131 0.65 -9.32 -6.30
N ALA A 132 0.22 -10.07 -7.33
CA ALA A 132 -1.20 -10.27 -7.59
C ALA A 132 -1.88 -11.15 -6.52
N LEU A 133 -1.15 -12.11 -5.96
CA LEU A 133 -1.59 -13.01 -4.88
C LEU A 133 -0.55 -13.02 -3.74
N PRO A 134 -0.43 -11.93 -2.97
CA PRO A 134 0.41 -11.92 -1.79
C PRO A 134 -0.30 -12.64 -0.63
N ALA A 135 0.41 -12.81 0.49
CA ALA A 135 -0.19 -13.31 1.73
C ALA A 135 -1.46 -12.52 2.12
N ALA A 136 -2.41 -13.15 2.81
CA ALA A 136 -3.71 -12.55 3.08
C ALA A 136 -3.61 -11.26 3.94
N GLY A 137 -2.72 -11.24 4.93
CA GLY A 137 -2.43 -10.06 5.73
C GLY A 137 -1.81 -8.93 4.90
N THR A 138 -0.87 -9.27 4.01
CA THR A 138 -0.30 -8.31 3.04
C THR A 138 -1.35 -7.79 2.06
N SER A 139 -2.29 -8.63 1.64
CA SER A 139 -3.42 -8.23 0.79
C SER A 139 -4.33 -7.23 1.50
N ALA A 140 -4.57 -7.41 2.81
CA ALA A 140 -5.31 -6.45 3.62
C ALA A 140 -4.58 -5.09 3.65
N ARG A 141 -3.26 -5.08 3.87
CA ARG A 141 -2.43 -3.85 3.84
C ARG A 141 -2.50 -3.12 2.50
N LEU A 142 -2.47 -3.85 1.38
CA LEU A 142 -2.57 -3.26 0.03
C LEU A 142 -3.95 -2.62 -0.26
N LEU A 143 -4.92 -2.74 0.66
CA LEU A 143 -6.28 -2.18 0.58
C LEU A 143 -6.64 -1.33 1.81
N GLU A 144 -5.66 -0.99 2.66
CA GLU A 144 -5.83 0.00 3.73
C GLU A 144 -5.73 1.41 3.14
N ALA A 145 -6.76 2.23 3.40
CA ALA A 145 -6.79 3.64 3.03
C ALA A 145 -6.07 4.53 4.06
N ASN A 146 -4.74 4.47 4.13
CA ASN A 146 -3.93 5.28 5.05
C ASN A 146 -2.77 6.06 4.38
N GLY A 147 -2.84 6.22 3.06
CA GLY A 147 -2.01 7.12 2.26
C GLY A 147 -0.59 6.64 2.03
N GLY A 148 -0.34 5.35 1.75
CA GLY A 148 1.05 4.94 1.51
C GLY A 148 1.40 3.46 1.45
N ASN A 149 0.43 2.57 1.27
CA ASN A 149 0.70 1.15 1.19
C ASN A 149 0.89 0.69 -0.26
N VAL A 150 -0.08 0.94 -1.13
CA VAL A 150 -0.08 0.38 -2.50
C VAL A 150 0.43 1.36 -3.56
N GLU A 151 0.27 2.65 -3.36
CA GLU A 151 0.64 3.71 -4.31
C GLU A 151 2.14 3.78 -4.61
N PRO A 152 3.06 3.54 -3.65
CA PRO A 152 4.49 3.50 -3.95
C PRO A 152 4.83 2.52 -5.08
N PHE A 153 4.16 1.37 -5.17
CA PHE A 153 4.34 0.41 -6.27
C PHE A 153 3.95 1.03 -7.61
N LEU A 154 2.81 1.71 -7.66
CA LEU A 154 2.32 2.37 -8.88
C LEU A 154 3.31 3.44 -9.33
N TYR A 155 3.76 4.32 -8.43
CA TYR A 155 4.72 5.37 -8.78
C TYR A 155 6.05 4.79 -9.28
N VAL A 156 6.58 3.76 -8.63
CA VAL A 156 7.80 3.05 -9.05
C VAL A 156 7.65 2.49 -10.47
N LEU A 157 6.55 1.79 -10.77
CA LEU A 157 6.32 1.21 -12.10
C LEU A 157 6.06 2.27 -13.17
N LEU A 158 5.44 3.39 -12.80
CA LEU A 158 5.26 4.53 -13.69
C LEU A 158 6.59 5.25 -13.98
N ILE A 159 7.48 5.39 -12.99
CA ILE A 159 8.84 5.90 -13.19
C ILE A 159 9.57 5.06 -14.24
N TRP A 160 9.51 3.73 -14.14
CA TRP A 160 10.09 2.86 -15.17
C TRP A 160 9.41 3.04 -16.53
N SER A 161 8.08 3.02 -16.57
CA SER A 161 7.30 3.09 -17.81
C SER A 161 7.47 4.42 -18.55
N LEU A 162 7.69 5.50 -17.81
CA LEU A 162 7.82 6.88 -18.31
C LEU A 162 9.29 7.33 -18.36
N ARG A 163 10.26 6.45 -18.13
CA ARG A 163 11.70 6.77 -18.05
C ARG A 163 12.25 7.55 -19.24
N SER A 164 11.65 7.41 -20.42
CA SER A 164 12.02 8.14 -21.64
C SER A 164 11.33 9.51 -21.78
N ARG A 165 10.22 9.74 -21.08
CA ARG A 165 9.42 10.97 -21.07
C ARG A 165 9.75 11.80 -19.83
N ALA A 166 10.90 12.46 -19.85
CA ALA A 166 11.50 13.13 -18.68
C ALA A 166 10.53 14.00 -17.86
N LEU A 167 9.71 14.83 -18.53
CA LEU A 167 8.73 15.70 -17.87
C LEU A 167 7.70 14.87 -17.07
N LEU A 168 7.04 13.90 -17.72
CA LEU A 168 6.04 13.05 -17.05
C LEU A 168 6.66 12.19 -15.96
N CYS A 169 7.87 11.67 -16.19
CA CYS A 169 8.63 10.94 -15.18
C CYS A 169 8.89 11.81 -13.94
N GLY A 170 9.25 13.08 -14.15
CA GLY A 170 9.47 14.05 -13.08
C GLY A 170 8.21 14.40 -12.32
N ILE A 171 7.08 14.60 -13.02
CA ILE A 171 5.77 14.84 -12.38
C ILE A 171 5.37 13.65 -11.49
N VAL A 172 5.46 12.42 -12.02
CA VAL A 172 5.16 11.20 -11.26
C VAL A 172 6.08 11.07 -10.05
N PHE A 173 7.37 11.32 -10.22
CA PHE A 173 8.31 11.31 -9.09
C PHE A 173 7.96 12.37 -8.04
N GLY A 174 7.68 13.61 -8.45
CA GLY A 174 7.33 14.69 -7.52
C GLY A 174 6.06 14.42 -6.73
N LEU A 175 4.97 14.01 -7.41
CA LEU A 175 3.73 13.61 -6.76
C LEU A 175 3.93 12.39 -5.86
N GLY A 176 4.64 11.39 -6.36
CA GLY A 176 4.91 10.16 -5.62
C GLY A 176 5.73 10.41 -4.37
N PHE A 177 6.77 11.25 -4.44
CA PHE A 177 7.63 11.61 -3.31
C PHE A 177 6.91 12.44 -2.24
N LEU A 178 6.00 13.31 -2.65
CA LEU A 178 5.13 14.08 -1.75
C LEU A 178 4.00 13.24 -1.14
N HIS A 179 3.53 12.22 -1.86
CA HIS A 179 2.60 11.25 -1.29
C HIS A 179 3.33 10.34 -0.31
N ARG A 180 4.44 9.70 -0.75
CA ARG A 180 5.35 8.89 0.08
C ARG A 180 6.78 8.91 -0.43
N GLU A 181 7.70 9.07 0.51
CA GLU A 181 9.14 9.12 0.27
C GLU A 181 9.69 7.85 -0.40
N PHE A 182 9.01 6.70 -0.29
CA PHE A 182 9.44 5.41 -0.87
C PHE A 182 9.56 5.42 -2.40
N THR A 183 8.90 6.37 -3.07
CA THR A 183 9.05 6.58 -4.51
C THR A 183 10.50 6.90 -4.91
N LEU A 184 11.29 7.45 -3.97
CA LEU A 184 12.72 7.71 -4.15
C LEU A 184 13.51 6.45 -4.51
N TYR A 185 13.16 5.30 -3.93
CA TYR A 185 13.87 4.04 -4.19
C TYR A 185 13.78 3.63 -5.67
N GLY A 186 12.63 3.85 -6.31
CA GLY A 186 12.47 3.63 -7.75
C GLY A 186 13.33 4.57 -8.59
N LEU A 187 13.37 5.87 -8.25
CA LEU A 187 14.22 6.81 -8.99
C LEU A 187 15.71 6.44 -8.85
N LEU A 188 16.16 6.10 -7.64
CA LEU A 188 17.54 5.67 -7.39
C LEU A 188 17.87 4.38 -8.16
N ALA A 189 16.96 3.41 -8.22
CA ALA A 189 17.13 2.19 -9.01
C ALA A 189 17.27 2.49 -10.51
N LEU A 190 16.47 3.41 -11.04
CA LEU A 190 16.58 3.84 -12.43
C LEU A 190 17.93 4.51 -12.72
N LEU A 191 18.36 5.45 -11.86
CA LEU A 191 19.64 6.14 -12.01
C LEU A 191 20.83 5.16 -11.91
N ALA A 192 20.77 4.20 -10.99
CA ALA A 192 21.80 3.17 -10.85
C ALA A 192 21.94 2.33 -12.13
N ILE A 193 20.82 1.92 -12.74
CA ILE A 193 20.84 1.16 -14.00
C ILE A 193 21.43 2.00 -15.13
N GLU A 194 21.00 3.25 -15.28
CA GLU A 194 21.52 4.12 -16.33
C GLU A 194 22.99 4.47 -16.15
N ALA A 195 23.46 4.60 -14.90
CA ALA A 195 24.88 4.76 -14.59
C ALA A 195 25.68 3.51 -14.99
N LEU A 196 25.19 2.32 -14.62
CA LEU A 196 25.82 1.04 -14.98
C LEU A 196 25.86 0.80 -16.50
N CYS A 197 24.84 1.28 -17.22
CA CYS A 197 24.78 1.21 -18.69
C CYS A 197 25.55 2.34 -19.39
N GLY A 198 26.10 3.31 -18.65
CA GLY A 198 26.78 4.49 -19.20
C GLY A 198 25.84 5.56 -19.78
N GLU A 199 24.54 5.31 -19.87
CA GLU A 199 23.54 6.23 -20.42
C GLU A 199 23.48 7.53 -19.62
N LEU A 200 23.58 7.45 -18.29
CA LEU A 200 23.51 8.62 -17.40
C LEU A 200 24.62 9.64 -17.68
N PHE A 201 25.80 9.15 -18.08
CA PHE A 201 26.99 9.96 -18.33
C PHE A 201 27.04 10.53 -19.75
N THR A 202 26.08 10.19 -20.60
CA THR A 202 25.91 10.85 -21.90
C THR A 202 25.25 12.21 -21.73
N THR A 203 25.55 13.18 -22.59
CA THR A 203 24.89 14.50 -22.57
C THR A 203 23.37 14.40 -22.68
N ALA A 204 22.88 13.47 -23.50
CA ALA A 204 21.45 13.23 -23.69
C ALA A 204 20.79 12.62 -22.45
N GLY A 205 21.44 11.65 -21.80
CA GLY A 205 20.96 11.02 -20.56
C GLY A 205 20.98 12.00 -19.39
N ALA A 206 22.08 12.72 -19.18
CA ALA A 206 22.20 13.75 -18.16
C ALA A 206 21.13 14.83 -18.32
N ARG A 207 20.93 15.36 -19.54
CA ARG A 207 19.86 16.33 -19.83
C ARG A 207 18.48 15.77 -19.51
N ARG A 208 18.20 14.52 -19.86
CA ARG A 208 16.93 13.85 -19.57
C ARG A 208 16.66 13.77 -18.06
N ARG A 209 17.68 13.44 -17.26
CA ARG A 209 17.53 13.34 -15.80
C ARG A 209 17.47 14.69 -15.13
N MET A 210 18.17 15.70 -15.64
CA MET A 210 18.00 17.09 -15.19
C MET A 210 16.56 17.58 -15.41
N ILE A 211 15.95 17.30 -16.57
CA ILE A 211 14.54 17.65 -16.81
C ILE A 211 13.61 16.89 -15.86
N THR A 212 13.90 15.62 -15.58
CA THR A 212 13.12 14.80 -14.63
C THR A 212 13.16 15.43 -13.22
N ILE A 213 14.35 15.77 -12.72
CA ILE A 213 14.54 16.37 -11.40
C ILE A 213 13.90 17.76 -11.34
N ALA A 214 14.14 18.61 -12.34
CA ALA A 214 13.57 19.96 -12.41
C ALA A 214 12.04 19.93 -12.43
N SER A 215 11.45 18.99 -13.18
CA SER A 215 10.00 18.80 -13.21
C SER A 215 9.45 18.31 -11.87
N GLY A 216 10.13 17.37 -11.20
CA GLY A 216 9.73 16.92 -9.87
C GLY A 216 9.83 18.03 -8.81
N ALA A 217 10.89 18.84 -8.87
CA ALA A 217 11.05 20.02 -8.02
C ALA A 217 9.96 21.07 -8.31
N GLY A 218 9.57 21.26 -9.57
CA GLY A 218 8.45 22.12 -9.95
C GLY A 218 7.12 21.68 -9.32
N VAL A 219 6.82 20.37 -9.32
CA VAL A 219 5.65 19.82 -8.61
C VAL A 219 5.76 20.07 -7.11
N TRP A 220 6.95 19.85 -6.53
CA TRP A 220 7.18 20.10 -5.11
C TRP A 220 6.89 21.55 -4.73
N LEU A 221 7.46 22.52 -5.45
CA LEU A 221 7.25 23.95 -5.23
C LEU A 221 5.77 24.33 -5.38
N PHE A 222 5.10 23.80 -6.40
CA PHE A 222 3.68 24.04 -6.63
C PHE A 222 2.81 23.54 -5.47
N VAL A 223 3.09 22.35 -4.95
CA VAL A 223 2.37 21.80 -3.79
C VAL A 223 2.68 22.60 -2.53
N GLN A 224 3.91 23.04 -2.31
CA GLN A 224 4.23 23.94 -1.18
C GLN A 224 3.50 25.28 -1.28
N TRP A 225 3.26 25.78 -2.50
CA TRP A 225 2.45 26.98 -2.69
C TRP A 225 0.95 26.72 -2.42
N ILE A 226 0.39 25.60 -2.87
CA ILE A 226 -1.02 25.25 -2.60
C ILE A 226 -1.25 24.92 -1.12
N LYS A 227 -0.22 24.42 -0.42
CA LYS A 227 -0.26 24.03 1.00
C LYS A 227 -0.92 25.08 1.90
N GLN A 228 -0.73 26.37 1.63
CA GLN A 228 -1.33 27.47 2.40
C GLN A 228 -2.88 27.46 2.42
N PHE A 229 -3.51 26.86 1.41
CA PHE A 229 -4.96 26.74 1.29
C PHE A 229 -5.48 25.42 1.87
N SER A 230 -4.60 24.56 2.42
CA SER A 230 -4.98 23.24 2.90
C SER A 230 -5.75 23.30 4.21
N SER A 231 -6.87 22.60 4.28
CA SER A 231 -7.54 22.27 5.54
C SER A 231 -6.72 21.22 6.29
N GLY A 232 -6.00 21.63 7.33
CA GLY A 232 -5.00 20.79 7.99
C GLY A 232 -5.56 19.80 9.00
N ALA A 233 -6.68 20.12 9.65
CA ALA A 233 -7.26 19.34 10.73
C ALA A 233 -8.81 19.33 10.68
N GLY A 234 -9.37 19.20 9.48
CA GLY A 234 -10.81 19.22 9.25
C GLY A 234 -11.36 20.53 8.66
N PRO A 235 -12.67 20.60 8.40
CA PRO A 235 -13.36 21.79 7.90
C PRO A 235 -13.17 23.02 8.79
N GLY A 236 -13.02 24.18 8.13
CA GLY A 236 -12.78 25.45 8.81
C GLY A 236 -11.45 25.54 9.56
N THR A 237 -10.48 24.68 9.24
CA THR A 237 -9.11 24.73 9.79
C THR A 237 -8.08 25.06 8.71
N SER A 238 -6.89 25.43 9.17
CA SER A 238 -5.70 25.67 8.37
C SER A 238 -4.56 24.75 8.84
N LEU A 239 -3.37 24.92 8.28
CA LEU A 239 -2.18 24.23 8.78
C LEU A 239 -1.65 24.78 10.11
N ALA A 240 -2.10 25.97 10.54
CA ALA A 240 -1.77 26.49 11.87
C ALA A 240 -2.42 25.65 12.99
N ASP A 241 -3.50 24.93 12.67
CA ASP A 241 -4.24 24.07 13.59
C ASP A 241 -3.63 22.65 13.71
N VAL A 242 -2.63 22.34 12.88
CA VAL A 242 -1.89 21.08 12.92
C VAL A 242 -0.80 21.17 14.00
N TYR A 243 -0.81 20.22 14.92
CA TYR A 243 0.23 20.15 15.95
C TYR A 243 1.60 19.81 15.33
N ARG A 244 2.58 20.71 15.48
CA ARG A 244 3.97 20.58 14.96
C ARG A 244 4.02 20.23 13.46
N PRO A 245 3.67 21.15 12.55
CA PRO A 245 3.74 20.88 11.13
C PRO A 245 5.20 20.61 10.71
N GLN A 246 5.42 19.46 10.07
CA GLN A 246 6.70 19.07 9.47
C GLN A 246 6.53 18.96 7.94
N ASP A 247 7.60 19.20 7.21
CA ASP A 247 7.66 18.81 5.79
C ASP A 247 8.15 17.36 5.64
N ASN A 248 8.06 16.81 4.44
CA ASN A 248 8.44 15.43 4.18
C ASN A 248 9.94 15.15 4.37
N ILE A 249 10.80 16.16 4.15
CA ILE A 249 12.25 16.02 4.29
C ILE A 249 12.66 16.00 5.76
N SER A 250 12.14 16.92 6.55
CA SER A 250 12.33 16.99 8.00
C SER A 250 11.72 15.79 8.71
N ALA A 251 10.53 15.34 8.30
CA ALA A 251 9.92 14.12 8.82
C ALA A 251 10.76 12.87 8.49
N LEU A 252 11.36 12.80 7.29
CA LEU A 252 12.30 11.74 6.92
C LEU A 252 13.58 11.84 7.76
N ALA A 253 14.21 13.02 7.81
CA ALA A 253 15.45 13.26 8.56
C ALA A 253 15.29 12.97 10.06
N ALA A 254 14.15 13.28 10.66
CA ALA A 254 13.85 12.98 12.06
C ALA A 254 13.70 11.48 12.34
N ARG A 255 13.43 10.66 11.31
CA ARG A 255 13.35 9.20 11.43
C ARG A 255 14.70 8.54 11.21
N VAL A 256 15.55 9.14 10.37
CA VAL A 256 16.87 8.60 10.02
C VAL A 256 17.78 8.57 11.24
N CYS A 257 18.06 7.35 11.69
CA CYS A 257 19.06 7.06 12.70
C CYS A 257 20.09 6.12 12.05
N ILE A 258 21.36 6.52 12.00
CA ILE A 258 22.44 5.70 11.41
C ILE A 258 23.37 5.24 12.53
N ASP A 259 23.26 3.98 12.90
CA ASP A 259 24.20 3.31 13.80
C ASP A 259 24.65 1.99 13.16
N PRO A 260 25.93 1.89 12.71
CA PRO A 260 26.46 0.68 12.09
C PRO A 260 26.32 -0.59 12.95
N GLN A 261 26.31 -0.45 14.28
CA GLN A 261 26.25 -1.60 15.19
C GLN A 261 24.87 -2.29 15.15
N THR A 262 23.82 -1.54 14.87
CA THR A 262 22.43 -2.04 14.84
C THR A 262 21.99 -2.51 13.44
N VAL A 263 22.68 -2.08 12.39
CA VAL A 263 22.31 -2.40 11.00
C VAL A 263 22.30 -3.91 10.73
N ALA A 264 23.33 -4.65 11.17
CA ALA A 264 23.40 -6.10 10.94
C ALA A 264 22.26 -6.85 11.65
N ALA A 265 21.97 -6.47 12.90
CA ALA A 265 20.84 -7.01 13.65
C ALA A 265 19.49 -6.67 12.98
N GLY A 266 19.37 -5.47 12.41
CA GLY A 266 18.22 -5.06 11.62
C GLY A 266 18.02 -5.95 10.39
N PHE A 267 19.06 -6.18 9.57
CA PHE A 267 18.94 -7.09 8.42
C PHE A 267 18.58 -8.53 8.84
N TYR A 268 19.10 -9.00 9.98
CA TYR A 268 18.72 -10.30 10.53
C TYR A 268 17.22 -10.34 10.87
N LYS A 269 16.73 -9.38 11.67
CA LYS A 269 15.30 -9.27 12.01
C LYS A 269 14.40 -9.13 10.78
N LEU A 270 14.85 -8.40 9.76
CA LEU A 270 14.12 -8.27 8.51
C LEU A 270 13.90 -9.65 7.87
N ALA A 271 14.96 -10.45 7.78
CA ALA A 271 14.90 -11.76 7.16
C ALA A 271 14.17 -12.81 8.02
N THR A 272 14.26 -12.73 9.35
CA THR A 272 13.72 -13.76 10.26
C THR A 272 12.35 -13.45 10.84
N GLU A 273 11.94 -12.18 10.89
CA GLU A 273 10.68 -11.75 11.48
C GLU A 273 9.79 -11.07 10.42
N HIS A 274 10.33 -10.10 9.69
CA HIS A 274 9.53 -9.25 8.80
C HIS A 274 9.11 -9.94 7.49
N TRP A 275 10.07 -10.48 6.74
CA TRP A 275 9.78 -11.22 5.50
C TRP A 275 8.86 -12.41 5.71
N PRO A 276 8.98 -13.17 6.82
CA PRO A 276 8.04 -14.23 7.07
C PRO A 276 6.60 -13.77 7.22
N VAL A 277 6.38 -12.61 7.83
CA VAL A 277 5.03 -12.02 7.91
C VAL A 277 4.59 -11.47 6.55
N LEU A 278 5.46 -10.75 5.83
CA LEU A 278 5.17 -10.15 4.53
C LEU A 278 4.79 -11.18 3.46
N PHE A 279 5.55 -12.27 3.38
CA PHE A 279 5.31 -13.34 2.42
C PHE A 279 4.39 -14.43 2.98
N GLY A 280 3.97 -14.33 4.24
CA GLY A 280 3.12 -15.34 4.88
C GLY A 280 3.83 -16.69 4.99
N THR A 281 5.14 -16.69 5.29
CA THR A 281 5.88 -17.91 5.61
C THR A 281 5.86 -18.28 7.09
N LEU A 282 5.36 -17.40 7.95
CA LEU A 282 5.15 -17.63 9.38
C LEU A 282 3.64 -17.83 9.67
N PRO A 283 3.25 -18.83 10.49
CA PRO A 283 1.90 -18.95 11.00
C PRO A 283 1.52 -17.73 11.84
N GLU A 284 0.67 -16.85 11.31
CA GLU A 284 0.28 -15.60 11.96
C GLU A 284 -1.24 -15.39 11.88
N PRO A 285 -1.93 -15.11 13.00
CA PRO A 285 -3.34 -14.76 12.99
C PRO A 285 -3.60 -13.49 12.17
N LEU A 286 -4.60 -13.51 11.27
CA LEU A 286 -4.94 -12.34 10.46
C LEU A 286 -5.53 -11.18 11.29
N ARG A 287 -6.02 -11.46 12.51
CA ARG A 287 -6.44 -10.44 13.47
C ARG A 287 -5.32 -9.48 13.87
N ASP A 288 -4.06 -9.91 13.84
CA ASP A 288 -2.93 -9.06 14.18
C ASP A 288 -2.65 -8.03 13.07
N PHE A 289 -3.11 -8.31 11.85
CA PHE A 289 -3.19 -7.34 10.74
C PHE A 289 -4.43 -6.46 10.82
N GLY A 290 -5.24 -6.54 11.88
CA GLY A 290 -6.49 -5.79 12.00
C GLY A 290 -7.64 -6.35 11.14
N VAL A 291 -7.52 -7.57 10.61
CA VAL A 291 -8.61 -8.25 9.90
C VAL A 291 -9.49 -8.98 10.90
N ARG A 292 -10.80 -8.76 10.89
CA ARG A 292 -11.73 -9.47 11.79
C ARG A 292 -11.92 -10.90 11.29
N THR A 293 -11.23 -11.88 11.85
CA THR A 293 -11.31 -13.27 11.40
C THR A 293 -10.64 -14.20 12.42
N ALA A 294 -11.06 -15.46 12.45
CA ALA A 294 -10.34 -16.52 13.16
C ALA A 294 -9.22 -17.17 12.31
N VAL A 295 -9.10 -16.80 11.02
CA VAL A 295 -8.14 -17.36 10.08
C VAL A 295 -6.72 -16.87 10.38
N SER A 296 -5.75 -17.77 10.25
CA SER A 296 -4.32 -17.45 10.22
C SER A 296 -3.74 -17.66 8.83
N GLN A 297 -2.71 -16.89 8.50
CA GLN A 297 -1.88 -17.11 7.31
C GLN A 297 -0.63 -17.92 7.63
N GLY A 298 0.00 -18.47 6.59
CA GLY A 298 1.30 -19.12 6.65
C GLY A 298 1.34 -20.53 7.22
N ALA A 299 2.48 -21.19 7.03
CA ALA A 299 2.75 -22.55 7.48
C ALA A 299 4.21 -22.68 7.96
N PRO A 300 4.51 -23.46 9.02
CA PRO A 300 5.84 -23.45 9.67
C PRO A 300 7.04 -23.70 8.76
N TRP A 301 6.87 -24.52 7.71
CA TRP A 301 7.93 -24.92 6.78
C TRP A 301 7.96 -24.09 5.49
N SER A 302 6.96 -23.24 5.27
CA SER A 302 6.78 -22.53 3.99
C SER A 302 7.89 -21.51 3.71
N GLY A 303 8.63 -21.08 4.74
CA GLY A 303 9.83 -20.25 4.59
C GLY A 303 10.96 -20.96 3.88
N LEU A 304 11.12 -22.28 4.09
CA LEU A 304 12.11 -23.09 3.37
C LEU A 304 11.78 -23.15 1.89
N LEU A 305 10.50 -23.31 1.54
CA LEU A 305 10.05 -23.34 0.15
C LEU A 305 10.39 -22.02 -0.57
N LEU A 306 10.03 -20.88 0.04
CA LEU A 306 10.35 -19.57 -0.53
C LEU A 306 11.87 -19.35 -0.63
N GLY A 307 12.62 -19.76 0.40
CA GLY A 307 14.07 -19.72 0.41
C GLY A 307 14.71 -20.52 -0.73
N VAL A 308 14.19 -21.72 -1.03
CA VAL A 308 14.64 -22.54 -2.16
C VAL A 308 14.32 -21.87 -3.50
N ILE A 309 13.13 -21.27 -3.65
CA ILE A 309 12.77 -20.51 -4.87
C ILE A 309 13.77 -19.36 -5.10
N VAL A 310 14.08 -18.60 -4.06
CA VAL A 310 15.05 -17.50 -4.11
C VAL A 310 16.46 -18.03 -4.43
N LEU A 311 16.89 -19.11 -3.77
CA LEU A 311 18.22 -19.71 -3.99
C LEU A 311 18.38 -20.24 -5.43
N ILE A 312 17.38 -20.92 -5.98
CA ILE A 312 17.40 -21.38 -7.37
C ILE A 312 17.47 -20.18 -8.32
N SER A 313 16.72 -19.11 -8.03
CA SER A 313 16.74 -17.88 -8.82
C SER A 313 18.14 -17.28 -8.84
N LEU A 314 18.74 -17.05 -7.67
CA LEU A 314 20.07 -16.45 -7.54
C LEU A 314 21.17 -17.33 -8.17
N THR A 315 21.14 -18.63 -7.94
CA THR A 315 22.12 -19.56 -8.53
C THR A 315 22.02 -19.62 -10.06
N GLY A 316 20.81 -19.57 -10.62
CA GLY A 316 20.59 -19.46 -12.06
C GLY A 316 21.18 -18.18 -12.64
N LEU A 317 20.99 -17.04 -11.95
CA LEU A 317 21.54 -15.74 -12.36
C LEU A 317 23.07 -15.73 -12.33
N LEU A 318 23.68 -16.27 -11.26
CA LEU A 318 25.13 -16.38 -11.14
C LEU A 318 25.76 -17.26 -12.23
N ARG A 319 25.09 -18.36 -12.59
CA ARG A 319 25.56 -19.27 -13.66
C ARG A 319 25.53 -18.63 -15.03
N ALA A 320 24.51 -17.83 -15.31
CA ALA A 320 24.31 -17.29 -16.65
C ALA A 320 25.28 -16.17 -17.03
N ARG A 321 25.92 -15.51 -16.06
CA ARG A 321 26.92 -14.42 -16.26
C ARG A 321 26.48 -13.35 -17.27
N ARG A 322 25.17 -13.13 -17.44
CA ARG A 322 24.59 -12.21 -18.42
C ARG A 322 23.67 -11.22 -17.73
N LEU A 323 24.10 -9.96 -17.71
CA LEU A 323 23.28 -8.80 -17.36
C LEU A 323 22.42 -8.31 -18.54
N ALA A 324 22.74 -8.75 -19.77
CA ALA A 324 22.08 -8.29 -20.98
C ALA A 324 20.60 -8.71 -21.03
N GLY A 325 19.71 -7.72 -21.15
CA GLY A 325 18.26 -7.92 -21.25
C GLY A 325 17.51 -7.96 -19.91
N ALA A 326 18.15 -7.62 -18.79
CA ALA A 326 17.56 -7.68 -17.45
C ALA A 326 17.02 -6.34 -16.92
N GLY A 327 16.97 -5.28 -17.73
CA GLY A 327 16.74 -3.91 -17.26
C GLY A 327 15.53 -3.76 -16.31
N PHE A 328 14.37 -4.30 -16.69
CA PHE A 328 13.18 -4.21 -15.84
C PHE A 328 13.27 -5.04 -14.56
N SER A 329 13.73 -6.29 -14.65
CA SER A 329 13.91 -7.13 -13.46
C SER A 329 14.96 -6.58 -12.50
N ALA A 330 16.08 -6.09 -13.03
CA ALA A 330 17.12 -5.43 -12.24
C ALA A 330 16.58 -4.17 -11.56
N PHE A 331 15.72 -3.41 -12.24
CA PHE A 331 15.06 -2.23 -11.67
C PHE A 331 14.17 -2.59 -10.48
N LEU A 332 13.35 -3.64 -10.60
CA LEU A 332 12.50 -4.12 -9.51
C LEU A 332 13.35 -4.61 -8.32
N VAL A 333 14.42 -5.38 -8.59
CA VAL A 333 15.33 -5.88 -7.56
C VAL A 333 16.07 -4.75 -6.86
N LEU A 334 16.64 -3.79 -7.60
CA LEU A 334 17.33 -2.64 -7.02
C LEU A 334 16.39 -1.74 -6.23
N THR A 335 15.14 -1.57 -6.69
CA THR A 335 14.13 -0.82 -5.94
C THR A 335 13.85 -1.47 -4.59
N ALA A 336 13.67 -2.80 -4.57
CA ALA A 336 13.51 -3.55 -3.33
C ALA A 336 14.74 -3.42 -2.42
N LEU A 337 15.96 -3.60 -2.96
CA LEU A 337 17.20 -3.47 -2.19
C LEU A 337 17.38 -2.07 -1.58
N PHE A 338 17.05 -1.01 -2.32
CA PHE A 338 17.06 0.36 -1.78
C PHE A 338 15.97 0.58 -0.73
N SER A 339 14.78 -0.01 -0.89
CA SER A 339 13.73 0.03 0.13
C SER A 339 14.15 -0.67 1.42
N ILE A 340 14.73 -1.87 1.30
CA ILE A 340 15.25 -2.67 2.41
C ILE A 340 16.37 -1.90 3.13
N GLY A 341 17.37 -1.43 2.38
CA GLY A 341 18.47 -0.64 2.93
C GLY A 341 17.98 0.66 3.58
N GLY A 342 17.11 1.40 2.92
CA GLY A 342 16.51 2.64 3.44
C GLY A 342 15.71 2.41 4.73
N TYR A 343 14.98 1.31 4.83
CA TYR A 343 14.23 0.96 6.04
C TYR A 343 15.13 0.55 7.20
N VAL A 344 16.07 -0.37 6.97
CA VAL A 344 16.97 -0.88 8.02
C VAL A 344 17.93 0.20 8.50
N ILE A 345 18.60 0.88 7.55
CA ILE A 345 19.59 1.92 7.85
C ILE A 345 18.88 3.17 8.36
N GLY A 346 17.75 3.55 7.79
CA GLY A 346 17.02 4.74 8.20
C GLY A 346 16.34 4.64 9.57
N ARG A 347 16.45 3.50 10.27
CA ARG A 347 15.81 3.31 11.58
C ARG A 347 16.71 2.65 12.62
N CYS A 348 18.03 2.67 12.45
CA CYS A 348 18.95 1.99 13.37
C CYS A 348 18.55 0.53 13.65
N GLY A 349 18.12 -0.21 12.61
CA GLY A 349 17.69 -1.60 12.74
C GLY A 349 16.39 -1.83 13.54
N ALA A 350 15.65 -0.78 13.90
CA ALA A 350 14.35 -0.88 14.55
C ALA A 350 13.28 -1.36 13.56
N ILE A 351 13.08 -2.67 13.53
CA ILE A 351 12.06 -3.36 12.74
C ILE A 351 10.95 -3.81 13.67
N ASP A 352 9.73 -3.47 13.31
CA ASP A 352 8.53 -3.82 14.08
C ASP A 352 7.40 -4.17 13.11
N PHE A 353 6.53 -5.08 13.55
CA PHE A 353 5.34 -5.51 12.83
C PHE A 353 4.43 -4.34 12.41
N TYR A 354 4.24 -3.34 13.26
CA TYR A 354 3.40 -2.17 12.97
C TYR A 354 3.97 -1.26 11.86
N PHE A 355 5.22 -1.50 11.44
CA PHE A 355 5.90 -0.78 10.37
C PHE A 355 6.07 -1.60 9.09
N MET A 356 5.27 -2.66 8.91
CA MET A 356 5.20 -3.46 7.67
C MET A 356 5.09 -2.65 6.37
N ARG A 357 4.39 -1.51 6.41
CA ARG A 357 4.22 -0.60 5.28
C ARG A 357 5.53 -0.05 4.69
N TYR A 358 6.61 0.01 5.47
CA TYR A 358 7.89 0.58 5.03
C TYR A 358 8.69 -0.35 4.11
N GLU A 359 8.26 -1.60 3.94
CA GLU A 359 9.03 -2.63 3.25
C GLU A 359 8.22 -3.44 2.24
N LEU A 360 6.97 -3.04 1.97
CA LEU A 360 6.10 -3.70 0.99
C LEU A 360 6.75 -3.83 -0.40
N LEU A 361 7.62 -2.89 -0.80
CA LEU A 361 8.32 -2.91 -2.09
C LEU A 361 9.23 -4.13 -2.30
N SER A 362 9.55 -4.90 -1.26
CA SER A 362 10.28 -6.18 -1.41
C SER A 362 9.52 -7.23 -2.20
N ILE A 363 8.19 -7.09 -2.30
CA ILE A 363 7.37 -7.87 -3.24
C ILE A 363 7.82 -7.64 -4.69
N LEU A 364 8.22 -6.42 -5.06
CA LEU A 364 8.78 -6.16 -6.39
C LEU A 364 10.11 -6.88 -6.58
N GLY A 365 10.93 -6.98 -5.53
CA GLY A 365 12.22 -7.66 -5.57
C GLY A 365 12.08 -9.13 -5.92
N ILE A 366 11.21 -9.87 -5.23
CA ILE A 366 10.99 -11.29 -5.51
C ILE A 366 10.32 -11.52 -6.87
N ALA A 367 9.38 -10.65 -7.27
CA ALA A 367 8.80 -10.68 -8.61
C ALA A 367 9.88 -10.47 -9.69
N GLY A 368 10.75 -9.48 -9.48
CA GLY A 368 11.89 -9.16 -10.34
C GLY A 368 12.86 -10.33 -10.48
N LEU A 369 13.24 -10.97 -9.36
CA LEU A 369 14.10 -12.16 -9.32
C LEU A 369 13.50 -13.32 -10.09
N GLY A 370 12.22 -13.63 -9.87
CA GLY A 370 11.53 -14.70 -10.59
C GLY A 370 11.45 -14.45 -12.10
N GLY A 371 11.12 -13.23 -12.50
CA GLY A 371 11.12 -12.82 -13.90
C GLY A 371 12.52 -12.97 -14.52
N TRP A 372 13.55 -12.49 -13.81
CA TRP A 372 14.94 -12.52 -14.28
C TRP A 372 15.41 -13.96 -14.49
N PHE A 373 15.17 -14.82 -13.51
CA PHE A 373 15.48 -16.24 -13.59
C PHE A 373 14.80 -16.89 -14.81
N LEU A 374 13.49 -16.69 -14.99
CA LEU A 374 12.74 -17.24 -16.12
C LEU A 374 13.22 -16.69 -17.47
N ARG A 375 13.84 -15.51 -17.53
CA ARG A 375 14.38 -14.96 -18.78
C ARG A 375 15.72 -15.57 -19.17
N VAL A 376 16.52 -15.90 -18.17
CA VAL A 376 17.94 -16.20 -18.31
C VAL A 376 18.23 -17.70 -18.27
N GLU A 377 17.50 -18.45 -17.43
CA GLU A 377 17.66 -19.91 -17.34
C GLU A 377 17.08 -20.60 -18.58
N ARG A 378 17.92 -21.40 -19.24
CA ARG A 378 17.59 -22.13 -20.48
C ARG A 378 17.38 -23.62 -20.23
N ALA A 379 17.94 -24.17 -19.15
CA ALA A 379 17.81 -25.58 -18.84
C ALA A 379 16.36 -25.90 -18.44
N PRO A 380 15.65 -26.77 -19.20
CA PRO A 380 14.25 -27.06 -18.94
C PRO A 380 14.00 -27.60 -17.52
N ARG A 381 14.90 -28.45 -17.01
CA ARG A 381 14.81 -29.02 -15.66
C ARG A 381 14.74 -27.97 -14.55
N TRP A 382 15.59 -26.95 -14.61
CA TRP A 382 15.66 -25.90 -13.58
C TRP A 382 14.48 -24.95 -13.69
N ARG A 383 14.10 -24.62 -14.92
CA ARG A 383 12.92 -23.79 -15.19
C ARG A 383 11.63 -24.47 -14.73
N GLN A 384 11.42 -25.74 -15.09
CA GLN A 384 10.24 -26.51 -14.69
C GLN A 384 10.21 -26.74 -13.17
N GLY A 385 11.35 -27.06 -12.56
CA GLY A 385 11.47 -27.18 -11.11
C GLY A 385 11.09 -25.89 -10.39
N TRP A 386 11.62 -24.76 -10.83
CA TRP A 386 11.26 -23.45 -10.27
C TRP A 386 9.78 -23.13 -10.46
N ILE A 387 9.21 -23.38 -11.65
CA ILE A 387 7.79 -23.16 -11.91
C ILE A 387 6.92 -24.03 -10.98
N ALA A 388 7.27 -25.31 -10.81
CA ALA A 388 6.54 -26.21 -9.92
C ALA A 388 6.58 -25.72 -8.46
N LEU A 389 7.75 -25.28 -7.99
CA LEU A 389 7.91 -24.72 -6.64
C LEU A 389 7.13 -23.42 -6.47
N ALA A 390 7.15 -22.53 -7.47
CA ALA A 390 6.38 -21.28 -7.45
C ALA A 390 4.86 -21.53 -7.46
N VAL A 391 4.39 -22.49 -8.26
CA VAL A 391 2.97 -22.90 -8.25
C VAL A 391 2.58 -23.46 -6.89
N LEU A 392 3.40 -24.36 -6.32
CA LEU A 392 3.17 -24.88 -4.97
C LEU A 392 3.11 -23.75 -3.92
N TRP A 393 4.02 -22.79 -4.02
CA TRP A 393 4.02 -21.60 -3.17
C TRP A 393 2.70 -20.82 -3.26
N PHE A 394 2.21 -20.52 -4.47
CA PHE A 394 0.96 -19.78 -4.65
C PHE A 394 -0.28 -20.57 -4.21
N ILE A 395 -0.27 -21.90 -4.32
CA ILE A 395 -1.31 -22.76 -3.74
C ILE A 395 -1.36 -22.57 -2.22
N LEU A 396 -0.22 -22.59 -1.54
CA LEU A 396 -0.16 -22.38 -0.09
C LEU A 396 -0.64 -20.99 0.33
N VAL A 397 -0.22 -19.96 -0.42
CA VAL A 397 -0.66 -18.58 -0.17
C VAL A 397 -2.16 -18.39 -0.43
N ALA A 398 -2.76 -19.16 -1.34
CA ALA A 398 -4.19 -19.11 -1.60
C ALA A 398 -5.06 -19.70 -0.48
N ILE A 399 -4.52 -20.62 0.34
CA ILE A 399 -5.31 -21.33 1.38
C ILE A 399 -5.95 -20.35 2.39
N PRO A 400 -5.22 -19.39 2.99
CA PRO A 400 -5.83 -18.40 3.89
C PRO A 400 -6.90 -17.54 3.21
N HIS A 401 -6.72 -17.18 1.92
CA HIS A 401 -7.74 -16.44 1.17
C HIS A 401 -9.03 -17.25 1.03
N VAL A 402 -8.93 -18.54 0.67
CA VAL A 402 -10.09 -19.43 0.56
C VAL A 402 -10.78 -19.63 1.91
N LYS A 403 -10.01 -19.82 2.99
CA LYS A 403 -10.55 -19.92 4.36
C LYS A 403 -11.28 -18.64 4.79
N LEU A 404 -10.74 -17.48 4.43
CA LEU A 404 -11.38 -16.20 4.71
C LEU A 404 -12.72 -16.08 3.96
N TYR A 405 -12.80 -16.53 2.71
CA TYR A 405 -14.08 -16.62 1.99
C TYR A 405 -15.07 -17.57 2.65
N ASP A 406 -14.63 -18.76 3.06
CA ASP A 406 -15.50 -19.74 3.73
C ASP A 406 -16.09 -19.17 5.02
N GLU A 407 -15.27 -18.51 5.84
CA GLU A 407 -15.73 -17.83 7.06
C GLU A 407 -16.72 -16.71 6.74
N TYR A 408 -16.39 -15.78 5.84
CA TYR A 408 -17.26 -14.63 5.56
C TYR A 408 -18.57 -14.98 4.86
N LEU A 409 -18.60 -16.07 4.10
CA LEU A 409 -19.81 -16.53 3.39
C LEU A 409 -20.71 -17.42 4.25
N ARG A 410 -20.14 -18.21 5.17
CA ARG A 410 -20.90 -19.19 5.96
C ARG A 410 -21.09 -18.78 7.42
N HIS A 411 -20.09 -18.14 8.02
CA HIS A 411 -20.03 -17.79 9.44
C HIS A 411 -19.42 -16.39 9.64
N PRO A 412 -20.04 -15.32 9.10
CA PRO A 412 -19.45 -14.00 9.13
C PRO A 412 -19.21 -13.55 10.58
N PRO A 413 -18.05 -12.94 10.88
CA PRO A 413 -17.73 -12.49 12.23
C PRO A 413 -18.68 -11.38 12.69
N GLU A 414 -18.83 -11.26 14.01
CA GLU A 414 -19.68 -10.25 14.64
C GLU A 414 -19.19 -8.83 14.32
N ASP A 415 -20.14 -7.95 14.02
CA ASP A 415 -19.88 -6.56 13.67
C ASP A 415 -19.97 -5.64 14.90
N VAL A 416 -18.93 -5.69 15.72
CA VAL A 416 -18.80 -4.90 16.96
C VAL A 416 -19.11 -3.41 16.73
N ARG A 417 -18.71 -2.83 15.59
CA ARG A 417 -18.93 -1.42 15.30
C ARG A 417 -20.40 -1.14 15.01
N ARG A 418 -21.06 -1.96 14.18
CA ARG A 418 -22.50 -1.83 13.92
C ARG A 418 -23.34 -2.09 15.17
N THR A 419 -22.94 -3.05 16.02
CA THR A 419 -23.58 -3.28 17.32
C THR A 419 -23.45 -2.05 18.23
N LEU A 420 -22.27 -1.44 18.34
CA LEU A 420 -22.06 -0.20 19.08
C LEU A 420 -22.92 0.95 18.52
N ILE A 421 -22.96 1.13 17.20
CA ILE A 421 -23.79 2.16 16.55
C ILE A 421 -25.27 1.95 16.91
N ALA A 422 -25.77 0.71 16.86
CA ALA A 422 -27.16 0.42 17.24
C ALA A 422 -27.46 0.78 18.70
N HIS A 423 -26.52 0.56 19.62
CA HIS A 423 -26.67 0.96 21.03
C HIS A 423 -26.69 2.48 21.20
N LEU A 424 -25.88 3.21 20.44
CA LEU A 424 -25.87 4.67 20.46
C LEU A 424 -27.15 5.25 19.83
N ASP A 425 -27.63 4.66 18.74
CA ASP A 425 -28.88 5.03 18.06
C ASP A 425 -30.09 4.83 18.97
N ALA A 426 -30.16 3.69 19.66
CA ALA A 426 -31.23 3.41 20.62
C ALA A 426 -31.29 4.43 21.77
N ARG A 427 -30.15 5.09 22.06
CA ARG A 427 -30.02 6.14 23.08
C ARG A 427 -30.21 7.56 22.52
N GLY A 428 -30.49 7.68 21.22
CA GLY A 428 -30.60 8.98 20.54
C GLY A 428 -29.30 9.78 20.56
N ALA A 429 -28.15 9.12 20.66
CA ALA A 429 -26.85 9.79 20.72
C ALA A 429 -26.56 10.53 19.40
N ARG A 430 -26.20 11.81 19.52
CA ARG A 430 -25.72 12.64 18.39
C ARG A 430 -24.27 13.05 18.56
N TYR A 431 -23.84 13.21 19.81
CA TYR A 431 -22.51 13.62 20.20
C TYR A 431 -21.91 12.58 21.13
N GLY A 432 -20.63 12.31 20.95
CA GLY A 432 -19.94 11.41 21.86
C GLY A 432 -18.45 11.60 21.89
N GLU A 433 -17.83 10.84 22.77
CA GLU A 433 -16.38 10.80 22.94
C GLU A 433 -15.90 9.38 23.15
N SER A 434 -14.72 9.07 22.60
CA SER A 434 -14.07 7.79 22.78
C SER A 434 -12.59 7.89 22.44
N HIS A 435 -11.86 6.80 22.65
CA HIS A 435 -10.51 6.65 22.11
C HIS A 435 -10.54 6.66 20.56
N TYR A 436 -9.48 7.20 19.97
CA TYR A 436 -9.18 7.28 18.53
C TYR A 436 -9.73 6.14 17.68
N TRP A 437 -9.40 4.89 18.01
CA TRP A 437 -9.72 3.69 17.21
C TRP A 437 -11.22 3.37 17.11
N ILE A 438 -12.04 4.00 17.95
CA ILE A 438 -13.50 3.91 17.94
C ILE A 438 -14.09 5.19 17.33
N ALA A 439 -13.66 6.36 17.80
CA ALA A 439 -14.29 7.64 17.51
C ALA A 439 -14.51 7.88 16.01
N TYR A 440 -13.44 7.96 15.22
CA TYR A 440 -13.54 8.34 13.80
C TYR A 440 -14.24 7.29 12.95
N ALA A 441 -14.07 6.01 13.27
CA ALA A 441 -14.77 4.94 12.57
C ALA A 441 -16.29 5.00 12.78
N ILE A 442 -16.76 5.29 14.00
CA ILE A 442 -18.20 5.47 14.28
C ILE A 442 -18.73 6.70 13.54
N THR A 443 -18.01 7.82 13.59
CA THR A 443 -18.39 9.04 12.86
C THR A 443 -18.51 8.79 11.36
N PHE A 444 -17.56 8.08 10.75
CA PHE A 444 -17.62 7.75 9.32
C PHE A 444 -18.77 6.78 8.98
N LEU A 445 -18.91 5.68 9.73
CA LEU A 445 -19.91 4.64 9.47
C LEU A 445 -21.36 5.12 9.67
N THR A 446 -21.55 6.20 10.43
CA THR A 446 -22.85 6.84 10.64
C THR A 446 -23.06 8.04 9.71
N ASP A 447 -22.16 8.27 8.77
CA ASP A 447 -22.19 9.43 7.87
C ASP A 447 -22.26 10.78 8.61
N GLU A 448 -21.51 10.89 9.70
CA GLU A 448 -21.49 12.03 10.65
C GLU A 448 -22.82 12.27 11.39
N ARG A 449 -23.77 11.34 11.35
CA ARG A 449 -24.99 11.40 12.17
C ARG A 449 -24.69 11.29 13.67
N ILE A 450 -23.67 10.52 14.03
CA ILE A 450 -23.08 10.51 15.37
C ILE A 450 -21.68 11.10 15.26
N VAL A 451 -21.47 12.30 15.81
CA VAL A 451 -20.17 12.96 15.81
C VAL A 451 -19.42 12.61 17.09
N MET A 452 -18.33 11.85 16.94
CA MET A 452 -17.45 11.48 18.04
C MET A 452 -16.18 12.34 18.05
N LYS A 453 -15.82 12.93 19.20
CA LYS A 453 -14.47 13.47 19.43
C LYS A 453 -13.53 12.38 19.99
N SER A 454 -12.24 12.53 19.73
CA SER A 454 -11.20 11.62 20.24
C SER A 454 -10.63 12.13 21.56
N GLU A 455 -10.51 11.28 22.58
CA GLU A 455 -9.97 11.67 23.90
C GLU A 455 -8.44 11.75 23.94
N ASP A 456 -7.77 10.96 23.11
CA ASP A 456 -6.33 10.69 23.16
C ASP A 456 -5.56 11.30 21.98
N PHE A 457 -6.12 11.22 20.76
CA PHE A 457 -5.43 11.66 19.56
C PHE A 457 -6.34 12.37 18.55
N VAL A 458 -6.11 13.66 18.38
CA VAL A 458 -7.03 14.54 17.65
C VAL A 458 -6.55 14.75 16.21
N ARG A 459 -7.42 14.41 15.26
CA ARG A 459 -7.19 14.60 13.81
C ARG A 459 -8.14 15.59 13.16
N ILE A 460 -9.37 15.71 13.68
CA ILE A 460 -10.43 16.57 13.14
C ILE A 460 -10.90 17.50 14.26
N ARG A 461 -10.43 18.76 14.25
CA ARG A 461 -10.74 19.80 15.25
C ARG A 461 -12.20 20.28 15.19
N GLU A 462 -12.84 20.15 14.03
CA GLU A 462 -14.27 20.44 13.90
C GLU A 462 -15.11 19.61 14.88
N TYR A 463 -14.80 18.32 15.05
CA TYR A 463 -15.58 17.44 15.93
C TYR A 463 -15.40 17.77 17.40
N GLU A 464 -14.20 18.22 17.83
CA GLU A 464 -14.02 18.74 19.18
C GLU A 464 -14.94 19.94 19.42
N ARG A 465 -14.91 20.94 18.51
CA ARG A 465 -15.77 22.13 18.62
C ARG A 465 -17.26 21.79 18.66
N ILE A 466 -17.71 20.85 17.82
CA ILE A 466 -19.11 20.42 17.77
C ILE A 466 -19.51 19.74 19.09
N VAL A 467 -18.72 18.79 19.58
CA VAL A 467 -19.06 18.02 20.79
C VAL A 467 -18.94 18.90 22.04
N ASP A 468 -17.93 19.76 22.14
CA ASP A 468 -17.73 20.66 23.28
C ASP A 468 -18.82 21.74 23.37
N ALA A 469 -19.49 22.06 22.25
CA ALA A 469 -20.65 22.95 22.24
C ALA A 469 -21.93 22.29 22.81
N HIS A 470 -21.95 20.97 23.02
CA HIS A 470 -23.13 20.21 23.47
C HIS A 470 -22.85 19.34 24.72
N PRO A 471 -22.31 19.89 25.82
CA PRO A 471 -21.79 19.10 26.93
C PRO A 471 -22.83 18.19 27.62
N GLY A 472 -24.12 18.57 27.63
CA GLY A 472 -25.20 17.77 28.27
C GLY A 472 -25.76 16.63 27.41
N GLU A 473 -25.28 16.49 26.17
CA GLU A 473 -25.76 15.51 25.18
C GLU A 473 -24.68 14.47 24.81
N VAL A 474 -23.52 14.52 25.45
CA VAL A 474 -22.36 13.70 25.11
C VAL A 474 -22.47 12.30 25.73
N TRP A 475 -22.32 11.29 24.88
CA TRP A 475 -22.15 9.90 25.29
C TRP A 475 -20.69 9.48 25.22
N ARG A 476 -20.16 8.95 26.31
CA ARG A 476 -18.81 8.41 26.37
C ARG A 476 -18.82 6.92 26.11
N VAL A 477 -18.00 6.49 25.16
CA VAL A 477 -17.73 5.06 24.87
C VAL A 477 -16.34 4.75 25.38
N SER A 478 -16.24 3.92 26.42
CA SER A 478 -15.00 3.63 27.13
C SER A 478 -14.69 2.15 27.19
N ARG A 479 -13.40 1.80 27.26
CA ARG A 479 -12.94 0.44 27.63
C ARG A 479 -12.83 0.26 29.14
N GLU A 480 -12.84 1.35 29.87
CA GLU A 480 -12.87 1.38 31.33
C GLU A 480 -14.32 1.49 31.81
N ALA A 481 -14.61 0.87 32.94
CA ALA A 481 -15.96 0.86 33.51
C ALA A 481 -16.40 2.29 33.86
N CYS A 482 -17.52 2.74 33.26
CA CYS A 482 -18.11 4.05 33.54
C CYS A 482 -19.65 4.06 33.57
N GLY A 483 -20.30 2.96 33.17
CA GLY A 483 -21.75 2.86 33.01
C GLY A 483 -22.17 1.46 32.58
N GLU A 484 -23.08 1.38 31.61
CA GLU A 484 -23.61 0.11 31.12
C GLU A 484 -22.58 -0.60 30.23
N GLU A 485 -22.33 -1.88 30.52
CA GLU A 485 -21.52 -2.74 29.66
C GLU A 485 -22.38 -3.26 28.50
N ILE A 486 -22.14 -2.75 27.29
CA ILE A 486 -22.89 -3.16 26.09
C ILE A 486 -22.24 -4.35 25.39
N MET A 487 -20.94 -4.53 25.58
CA MET A 487 -20.13 -5.65 25.08
C MET A 487 -18.96 -5.88 26.04
N PRO A 488 -18.32 -7.06 26.05
CA PRO A 488 -17.21 -7.34 26.96
C PRO A 488 -16.13 -6.25 26.92
N ARG A 489 -15.94 -5.55 28.04
CA ARG A 489 -15.00 -4.43 28.21
C ARG A 489 -15.29 -3.21 27.32
N LEU A 490 -16.55 -3.00 26.94
CA LEU A 490 -17.00 -1.81 26.23
C LEU A 490 -18.22 -1.22 26.95
N TYR A 491 -18.01 -0.06 27.55
CA TYR A 491 -18.98 0.63 28.38
C TYR A 491 -19.50 1.88 27.67
N VAL A 492 -20.78 2.16 27.85
CA VAL A 492 -21.42 3.41 27.41
C VAL A 492 -21.98 4.12 28.63
N CYS A 493 -21.62 5.38 28.79
CA CYS A 493 -22.08 6.23 29.89
C CYS A 493 -22.40 7.64 29.36
N LYS A 494 -23.35 8.30 30.01
CA LYS A 494 -23.65 9.71 29.73
C LYS A 494 -22.67 10.58 30.53
N ARG A 495 -22.10 11.60 29.89
CA ARG A 495 -21.16 12.52 30.55
C ARG A 495 -21.88 13.63 31.32
#